data_AF-A0A3E0QFZ6-F1
#
_entry.id   AF-A0A3E0QFZ6-F1
#
_cell.length_a   1.000
_cell.length_b   1.000
_cell.length_c   1.000
_cell.angle_alpha   90.00
_cell.angle_beta   90.00
_cell.angle_gamma   90.00
#
_symmetry.space_group_name_H-M   'P 1'
#
loop_
_entity.id
_entity.type
_entity.pdbx_description
1 polymer ?
#
loop_
_entity_poly.entity_id
_entity_poly.type
_entity_poly.pdbx_seq_one_letter_code
_entity_poly.pdbx_strand_id
1 'polypeptide(L)'
;MKSRIILLIIGIFLATPAWMRISWEFTPKRVLNLLIVDKTVLNKNSLKHRSVNWILDHEKYIKADGKYYEITEDYYGFFPGENEKYEIRDLDNMDEAEVDSVSYRYNMVYYTDTYGVAANEWYRHRDVNDRSENIYGGMTEKDMLLLKKMKQKKKMIIAEFNSIAYPTTSAVRKDFEQTFGIEWSGWIARHIASLDTINNPDLPKWVVRTHKQKNNGIWDFKNAGLIFVHESGDVVILEEGRDLNESVPKIYTEKRYQDQYNVPPSLIYPYWIDIMVNKNDSNEVISRYIIGTNRSGEKKLIDKRIPKVFPSIIRRTGDYKFYYFCGDYADNPTKFRFAKLNGINNLKFLMYNAVDVTDRNRFFWEFYLPMMQSIFRDVYLTSSRRLR
;
A
#
# COMPACT_ATOMS: atom_id res chain seq x y z
N MET A 1 19.18 16.61 -48.32
CA MET A 1 18.77 17.44 -47.17
C MET A 1 17.64 16.83 -46.34
N LYS A 2 16.49 16.45 -46.92
CA LYS A 2 15.35 15.88 -46.18
C LYS A 2 15.70 14.65 -45.32
N SER A 3 16.46 13.69 -45.85
CA SER A 3 16.91 12.50 -45.09
C SER A 3 17.80 12.83 -43.88
N ARG A 4 18.68 13.84 -43.97
CA ARG A 4 19.51 14.29 -42.84
C ARG A 4 18.69 14.95 -41.74
N ILE A 5 17.66 15.71 -42.11
CA ILE A 5 16.73 16.32 -41.16
C ILE A 5 15.90 15.24 -40.44
N ILE A 6 15.41 14.23 -41.18
CA ILE A 6 14.69 13.09 -40.59
C ILE A 6 15.57 12.33 -39.61
N LEU A 7 16.81 12.01 -39.99
CA LEU A 7 17.77 11.34 -39.09
C LEU A 7 18.07 12.17 -37.84
N LEU A 8 18.15 13.50 -37.96
CA LEU A 8 18.36 14.40 -36.83
C LEU A 8 17.15 14.44 -35.89
N ILE A 9 15.92 14.48 -36.43
CA ILE A 9 14.68 14.41 -35.64
C ILE A 9 14.59 13.07 -34.88
N ILE A 10 14.89 11.95 -35.57
CA ILE A 10 14.92 10.62 -34.94
C ILE A 10 15.99 10.59 -33.83
N GLY A 11 17.18 11.14 -34.09
CA GLY A 11 18.25 11.23 -33.09
C GLY A 11 17.83 12.01 -31.84
N ILE A 12 17.17 13.15 -32.00
CA ILE A 12 16.65 13.95 -30.88
C ILE A 12 15.58 13.18 -30.11
N PHE A 13 14.67 12.50 -30.82
CA PHE A 13 13.62 11.70 -30.19
C PHE A 13 14.20 10.52 -29.40
N LEU A 14 15.19 9.81 -29.95
CA LEU A 14 15.87 8.72 -29.25
C LEU A 14 16.69 9.21 -28.04
N ALA A 15 17.14 10.46 -28.05
CA ALA A 15 17.82 11.10 -26.92
C ALA A 15 16.85 11.58 -25.81
N THR A 16 15.53 11.44 -25.98
CA THR A 16 14.53 11.90 -24.98
C THR A 16 14.83 11.39 -23.57
N PRO A 17 15.14 10.10 -23.32
CA PRO A 17 15.45 9.64 -21.96
C PRO A 17 16.69 10.32 -21.35
N ALA A 18 17.68 10.65 -22.18
CA ALA A 18 18.86 11.38 -21.72
C ALA A 18 18.50 12.81 -21.30
N TRP A 19 17.68 13.52 -22.08
CA TRP A 19 17.19 14.85 -21.72
C TRP A 19 16.33 14.84 -20.45
N MET A 20 15.47 13.84 -20.27
CA MET A 20 14.68 13.66 -19.05
C MET A 20 15.57 13.44 -17.82
N ARG A 21 16.64 12.65 -17.96
CA ARG A 21 17.64 12.42 -16.90
C ARG A 21 18.39 13.70 -16.55
N ILE A 22 18.85 14.44 -17.55
CA ILE A 22 19.54 15.73 -17.38
C ILE A 22 18.61 16.73 -16.68
N SER A 23 17.37 16.85 -17.14
CA SER A 23 16.38 17.74 -16.53
C SER A 23 16.10 17.37 -15.05
N TRP A 24 16.04 16.08 -14.73
CA TRP A 24 15.93 15.63 -13.35
C TRP A 24 17.14 16.04 -12.51
N GLU A 25 18.37 15.96 -13.04
CA GLU A 25 19.57 16.39 -12.30
C GLU A 25 19.52 17.86 -11.90
N PHE A 26 19.04 18.73 -12.79
CA PHE A 26 18.88 20.17 -12.53
C PHE A 26 17.65 20.54 -11.69
N THR A 27 16.76 19.59 -11.40
CA THR A 27 15.62 19.85 -10.51
C THR A 27 16.11 20.03 -9.07
N PRO A 28 15.64 21.05 -8.32
CA PRO A 28 16.11 21.29 -6.95
C PRO A 28 15.68 20.16 -6.01
N LYS A 29 16.55 19.81 -5.06
CA LYS A 29 16.25 18.87 -3.97
C LYS A 29 15.29 19.52 -2.96
N ARG A 30 14.41 18.72 -2.35
CA ARG A 30 13.41 19.17 -1.38
C ARG A 30 13.60 18.42 -0.07
N VAL A 31 13.87 19.12 1.04
CA VAL A 31 14.00 18.47 2.35
C VAL A 31 12.62 18.09 2.87
N LEU A 32 12.37 16.79 3.03
CA LEU A 32 11.14 16.22 3.58
C LEU A 32 11.51 15.02 4.45
N ASN A 33 11.52 15.21 5.76
CA ASN A 33 11.83 14.14 6.71
C ASN A 33 10.62 13.23 6.87
N LEU A 34 10.53 12.19 6.05
CA LEU A 34 9.61 11.07 6.18
C LEU A 34 10.23 9.95 7.04
N LEU A 35 9.47 9.45 8.01
CA LEU A 35 9.74 8.18 8.69
C LEU A 35 8.92 7.08 8.00
N ILE A 36 9.58 6.03 7.53
CA ILE A 36 8.93 4.87 6.91
C ILE A 36 8.96 3.71 7.92
N VAL A 37 7.84 3.02 8.11
CA VAL A 37 7.77 1.77 8.85
C VAL A 37 7.35 0.65 7.89
N ASP A 38 8.20 -0.36 7.78
CA ASP A 38 7.97 -1.58 7.00
C ASP A 38 8.57 -2.77 7.77
N LYS A 39 7.71 -3.57 8.40
CA LYS A 39 8.13 -4.72 9.21
C LYS A 39 8.27 -6.01 8.41
N THR A 40 8.04 -6.00 7.09
CA THR A 40 7.87 -7.20 6.25
C THR A 40 9.02 -7.53 5.29
N VAL A 41 10.14 -6.79 5.39
CA VAL A 41 11.23 -6.91 4.40
C VAL A 41 11.99 -8.23 4.55
N LEU A 42 11.58 -9.26 3.80
CA LEU A 42 12.25 -10.56 3.80
C LEU A 42 13.55 -10.58 2.97
N ASN A 43 13.60 -9.78 1.91
CA ASN A 43 14.73 -9.72 0.95
C ASN A 43 14.61 -8.47 0.05
N LYS A 44 15.59 -8.25 -0.83
CA LYS A 44 15.64 -7.12 -1.78
C LYS A 44 14.43 -6.99 -2.73
N ASN A 45 13.63 -8.05 -2.87
CA ASN A 45 12.42 -8.05 -3.68
C ASN A 45 11.14 -7.75 -2.87
N SER A 46 11.18 -7.90 -1.55
CA SER A 46 10.00 -7.84 -0.65
C SER A 46 9.86 -6.49 0.08
N LEU A 47 10.27 -5.40 -0.57
CA LEU A 47 10.20 -4.04 -0.02
C LEU A 47 8.79 -3.48 -0.26
N LYS A 48 7.90 -3.53 0.73
CA LYS A 48 6.52 -3.03 0.59
C LYS A 48 6.49 -1.52 0.40
N HIS A 49 7.43 -0.81 1.01
CA HIS A 49 7.61 0.64 0.81
C HIS A 49 8.25 1.04 -0.54
N ARG A 50 8.39 0.13 -1.52
CA ARG A 50 9.04 0.39 -2.82
C ARG A 50 8.47 1.59 -3.56
N SER A 51 7.15 1.70 -3.63
CA SER A 51 6.49 2.80 -4.36
C SER A 51 6.72 4.15 -3.67
N VAL A 52 6.80 4.17 -2.34
CA VAL A 52 7.13 5.36 -1.56
C VAL A 52 8.51 5.87 -1.98
N ASN A 53 9.52 5.01 -1.92
CA ASN A 53 10.90 5.40 -2.25
C ASN A 53 11.08 5.77 -3.72
N TRP A 54 10.34 5.14 -4.63
CA TRP A 54 10.32 5.55 -6.03
C TRP A 54 9.90 7.02 -6.17
N ILE A 55 8.86 7.44 -5.43
CA ILE A 55 8.35 8.82 -5.46
C ILE A 55 9.33 9.78 -4.80
N LEU A 56 9.97 9.39 -3.69
CA LEU A 56 11.00 10.20 -3.04
C LEU A 56 12.15 10.52 -4.00
N ASP A 57 12.63 9.51 -4.74
CA ASP A 57 13.64 9.70 -5.77
C ASP A 57 13.12 10.56 -6.93
N HIS A 58 11.92 10.28 -7.43
CA HIS A 58 11.35 10.99 -8.56
C HIS A 58 11.20 12.50 -8.28
N GLU A 59 10.68 12.85 -7.11
CA GLU A 59 10.43 14.23 -6.66
C GLU A 59 11.65 14.89 -5.99
N LYS A 60 12.77 14.17 -5.88
CA LYS A 60 14.01 14.59 -5.19
C LYS A 60 13.78 15.02 -3.75
N TYR A 61 12.93 14.28 -3.03
CA TYR A 61 12.82 14.42 -1.58
C TYR A 61 14.03 13.80 -0.89
N ILE A 62 14.63 14.57 0.01
CA ILE A 62 15.86 14.22 0.73
C ILE A 62 15.67 14.36 2.24
N LYS A 63 16.51 13.65 3.00
CA LYS A 63 16.62 13.74 4.45
C LYS A 63 17.23 15.09 4.86
N ALA A 64 17.11 15.44 6.13
CA ALA A 64 17.68 16.65 6.71
C ALA A 64 19.21 16.76 6.59
N ASP A 65 19.91 15.63 6.47
CA ASP A 65 21.36 15.59 6.28
C ASP A 65 21.81 15.84 4.82
N GLY A 66 20.87 16.10 3.91
CA GLY A 66 21.16 16.37 2.50
C GLY A 66 21.21 15.13 1.60
N LYS A 67 21.08 13.93 2.16
CA LYS A 67 21.15 12.66 1.43
C LYS A 67 19.78 12.19 0.93
N TYR A 68 19.80 11.41 -0.15
CA TYR A 68 18.61 10.69 -0.62
C TYR A 68 18.22 9.58 0.35
N TYR A 69 16.99 9.08 0.19
CA TYR A 69 16.49 7.92 0.92
C TYR A 69 16.99 6.63 0.29
N GLU A 70 17.72 5.83 1.05
CA GLU A 70 18.18 4.51 0.67
C GLU A 70 17.12 3.47 1.04
N ILE A 71 16.50 2.84 0.03
CA ILE A 71 15.39 1.89 0.24
C ILE A 71 15.75 0.68 1.12
N THR A 72 17.02 0.29 1.21
CA THR A 72 17.42 -0.85 2.05
C THR A 72 17.79 -0.46 3.47
N GLU A 73 17.87 0.84 3.80
CA GLU A 73 18.38 1.32 5.09
C GLU A 73 17.42 2.28 5.81
N ASP A 74 16.75 3.17 5.07
CA ASP A 74 15.99 4.28 5.63
C ASP A 74 14.52 3.91 5.93
N TYR A 75 14.32 2.87 6.74
CA TYR A 75 13.02 2.48 7.31
C TYR A 75 13.20 1.90 8.73
N TYR A 76 12.10 1.77 9.47
CA TYR A 76 12.05 1.00 10.71
C TYR A 76 11.33 -0.32 10.47
N GLY A 77 11.88 -1.41 10.97
CA GLY A 77 11.33 -2.76 10.85
C GLY A 77 12.41 -3.84 10.84
N PHE A 78 12.25 -4.82 9.94
CA PHE A 78 13.07 -6.01 9.86
C PHE A 78 14.16 -5.88 8.77
N PHE A 79 15.41 -6.14 9.13
CA PHE A 79 16.56 -6.03 8.25
C PHE A 79 17.17 -7.41 8.00
N PRO A 80 16.96 -8.01 6.81
CA PRO A 80 17.44 -9.35 6.53
C PRO A 80 18.96 -9.35 6.30
N GLY A 81 19.67 -10.25 6.99
CA GLY A 81 21.10 -10.49 6.85
C GLY A 81 21.42 -11.86 6.23
N GLU A 82 22.70 -12.18 6.13
CA GLU A 82 23.17 -13.46 5.59
C GLU A 82 22.97 -14.62 6.59
N ASN A 83 22.78 -15.83 6.05
CA ASN A 83 22.66 -17.06 6.84
C ASN A 83 21.56 -17.00 7.91
N GLU A 84 20.38 -16.51 7.54
CA GLU A 84 19.20 -16.41 8.42
C GLU A 84 19.39 -15.51 9.65
N LYS A 85 20.45 -14.67 9.65
CA LYS A 85 20.63 -13.58 10.61
C LYS A 85 19.81 -12.38 10.21
N TYR A 86 19.35 -11.60 11.17
CA TYR A 86 18.61 -10.37 10.93
C TYR A 86 18.87 -9.35 12.04
N GLU A 87 18.57 -8.09 11.74
CA GLU A 87 18.53 -6.99 12.70
C GLU A 87 17.10 -6.45 12.75
N ILE A 88 16.66 -6.00 13.92
CA ILE A 88 15.40 -5.27 14.07
C ILE A 88 15.75 -3.85 14.47
N ARG A 89 15.30 -2.88 13.68
CA ARG A 89 15.40 -1.45 14.00
C ARG A 89 14.00 -0.92 14.14
N ASP A 90 13.48 -0.83 15.36
CA ASP A 90 12.15 -0.30 15.64
C ASP A 90 12.16 0.64 16.85
N LEU A 91 10.97 0.94 17.36
CA LEU A 91 10.75 1.89 18.45
C LEU A 91 10.66 1.19 19.81
N ASP A 92 10.71 -0.15 19.87
CA ASP A 92 10.33 -0.90 21.08
C ASP A 92 11.32 -0.69 22.23
N ASN A 93 12.59 -0.48 21.90
CA ASN A 93 13.65 -0.20 22.86
C ASN A 93 13.78 1.29 23.22
N MET A 94 12.96 2.17 22.65
CA MET A 94 13.02 3.60 22.93
C MET A 94 12.19 3.97 24.17
N ASP A 95 12.68 4.85 25.02
CA ASP A 95 11.88 5.47 26.07
C ASP A 95 10.88 6.52 25.49
N GLU A 96 10.02 7.09 26.33
CA GLU A 96 9.04 8.08 25.85
C GLU A 96 9.69 9.36 25.32
N ALA A 97 10.80 9.82 25.92
CA ALA A 97 11.49 11.04 25.50
C ALA A 97 12.17 10.84 24.14
N GLU A 98 12.72 9.65 23.89
CA GLU A 98 13.27 9.25 22.61
C GLU A 98 12.19 9.20 21.52
N VAL A 99 11.03 8.59 21.81
CA VAL A 99 9.89 8.61 20.87
C VAL A 99 9.39 10.03 20.60
N ASP A 100 9.37 10.89 21.62
CA ASP A 100 8.99 12.30 21.44
C ASP A 100 10.00 13.03 20.53
N SER A 101 11.31 12.78 20.70
CA SER A 101 12.37 13.30 19.84
C SER A 101 12.22 12.84 18.38
N VAL A 102 11.88 11.57 18.14
CA VAL A 102 11.53 11.06 16.81
C VAL A 102 10.36 11.86 16.23
N SER A 103 9.29 12.06 17.02
CA SER A 103 8.12 12.83 16.59
C SER A 103 8.44 14.30 16.26
N TYR A 104 9.51 14.88 16.80
CA TYR A 104 9.98 16.23 16.45
C TYR A 104 10.78 16.25 15.15
N ARG A 105 11.66 15.27 14.94
CA ARG A 105 12.57 15.18 13.78
C ARG A 105 11.83 15.04 12.44
N TYR A 106 10.81 14.19 12.40
CA TYR A 106 10.13 13.84 11.15
C TYR A 106 8.95 14.77 10.86
N ASN A 107 8.74 15.14 9.60
CA ASN A 107 7.59 15.94 9.16
C ASN A 107 6.34 15.08 8.97
N MET A 108 6.54 13.79 8.69
CA MET A 108 5.48 12.82 8.49
C MET A 108 5.94 11.40 8.78
N VAL A 109 4.98 10.51 9.01
CA VAL A 109 5.21 9.07 9.16
C VAL A 109 4.31 8.28 8.21
N TYR A 110 4.84 7.20 7.65
CA TYR A 110 4.10 6.26 6.80
C TYR A 110 4.35 4.82 7.27
N TYR A 111 3.33 4.20 7.85
CA TYR A 111 3.26 2.76 8.11
C TYR A 111 2.78 2.05 6.85
N THR A 112 3.72 1.43 6.13
CA THR A 112 3.47 0.79 4.83
C THR A 112 3.05 -0.66 4.97
N ASP A 113 3.67 -1.41 5.88
CA ASP A 113 3.22 -2.75 6.26
C ASP A 113 3.77 -3.10 7.64
N THR A 114 2.94 -3.68 8.50
CA THR A 114 3.36 -4.14 9.83
C THR A 114 3.22 -5.64 10.02
N TYR A 115 2.76 -6.41 9.04
CA TYR A 115 2.49 -7.84 9.20
C TYR A 115 3.67 -8.62 9.78
N GLY A 116 4.88 -8.22 9.40
CA GLY A 116 6.08 -8.83 9.90
C GLY A 116 6.63 -9.95 9.03
N VAL A 117 7.37 -10.84 9.67
CA VAL A 117 8.08 -11.96 9.06
C VAL A 117 7.67 -13.25 9.73
N ALA A 118 7.06 -14.16 8.97
CA ALA A 118 6.67 -15.48 9.47
C ALA A 118 7.86 -16.45 9.52
N ALA A 119 7.87 -17.38 10.47
CA ALA A 119 8.98 -18.32 10.63
C ALA A 119 9.20 -19.23 9.41
N ASN A 120 8.13 -19.59 8.70
CA ASN A 120 8.22 -20.37 7.46
C ASN A 120 8.68 -19.56 6.23
N GLU A 121 8.57 -18.24 6.27
CA GLU A 121 9.08 -17.35 5.24
C GLU A 121 10.58 -17.09 5.41
N TRP A 122 11.06 -17.08 6.67
CA TRP A 122 12.44 -16.76 7.00
C TRP A 122 13.39 -17.95 7.01
N TYR A 123 13.05 -19.01 7.76
CA TYR A 123 13.91 -20.19 7.89
C TYR A 123 13.75 -21.09 6.68
N ARG A 124 14.85 -21.40 6.01
CA ARG A 124 14.86 -22.29 4.84
C ARG A 124 14.30 -23.66 5.25
N HIS A 125 13.66 -24.36 4.30
CA HIS A 125 13.07 -25.71 4.44
C HIS A 125 11.63 -25.80 5.00
N ARG A 126 10.84 -24.71 4.96
CA ARG A 126 9.40 -24.73 5.32
C ARG A 126 8.51 -24.38 4.12
N ASP A 127 7.28 -24.89 4.06
CA ASP A 127 6.30 -24.50 3.02
C ASP A 127 5.81 -23.07 3.33
N VAL A 128 6.18 -22.12 2.48
CA VAL A 128 5.79 -20.71 2.57
C VAL A 128 4.27 -20.53 2.47
N ASN A 129 3.55 -21.49 1.88
CA ASN A 129 2.10 -21.41 1.70
C ASN A 129 1.28 -21.91 2.91
N ASP A 130 1.94 -22.35 3.99
CA ASP A 130 1.26 -22.77 5.22
C ASP A 130 1.32 -21.69 6.31
N ARG A 131 0.52 -21.85 7.37
CA ARG A 131 0.56 -20.92 8.52
C ARG A 131 1.76 -21.24 9.41
N SER A 132 2.44 -20.20 9.90
CA SER A 132 3.45 -20.32 10.97
C SER A 132 3.40 -19.13 11.92
N GLU A 133 4.06 -19.24 13.07
CA GLU A 133 4.20 -18.14 14.03
C GLU A 133 5.12 -17.04 13.47
N ASN A 134 4.82 -15.78 13.80
CA ASN A 134 5.64 -14.65 13.39
C ASN A 134 6.88 -14.52 14.28
N ILE A 135 8.03 -14.30 13.64
CA ILE A 135 9.30 -13.98 14.33
C ILE A 135 9.28 -12.53 14.81
N TYR A 136 8.72 -11.65 13.99
CA TYR A 136 8.65 -10.23 14.19
C TYR A 136 7.41 -9.69 13.48
N GLY A 137 6.83 -8.59 13.95
CA GLY A 137 5.71 -7.93 13.30
C GLY A 137 4.73 -7.29 14.27
N GLY A 138 3.70 -6.69 13.70
CA GLY A 138 2.61 -6.02 14.38
C GLY A 138 2.98 -4.59 14.77
N MET A 139 1.98 -3.73 14.81
CA MET A 139 2.13 -2.44 15.46
C MET A 139 2.30 -2.64 16.97
N THR A 140 3.21 -1.89 17.59
CA THR A 140 3.48 -1.97 19.03
C THR A 140 2.89 -0.78 19.79
N GLU A 141 2.98 -0.82 21.12
CA GLU A 141 2.58 0.33 21.96
C GLU A 141 3.47 1.55 21.70
N LYS A 142 4.75 1.36 21.33
CA LYS A 142 5.68 2.44 20.97
C LYS A 142 5.36 3.05 19.62
N ASP A 143 4.92 2.24 18.65
CA ASP A 143 4.34 2.74 17.40
C ASP A 143 3.12 3.62 17.67
N MET A 144 2.20 3.16 18.51
CA MET A 144 1.02 3.95 18.89
C MET A 144 1.37 5.24 19.65
N LEU A 145 2.38 5.19 20.52
CA LEU A 145 2.89 6.37 21.20
C LEU A 145 3.42 7.39 20.17
N LEU A 146 4.22 6.97 19.19
CA LEU A 146 4.69 7.84 18.12
C LEU A 146 3.52 8.46 17.34
N LEU A 147 2.55 7.64 16.92
CA LEU A 147 1.38 8.08 16.19
C LEU A 147 0.57 9.13 16.96
N LYS A 148 0.38 8.94 18.27
CA LYS A 148 -0.27 9.92 19.16
C LYS A 148 0.54 11.22 19.26
N LYS A 149 1.87 11.16 19.40
CA LYS A 149 2.72 12.37 19.42
C LYS A 149 2.70 13.11 18.08
N MET A 150 2.70 12.38 16.96
CA MET A 150 2.57 12.94 15.60
C MET A 150 1.21 13.64 15.42
N LYS A 151 0.14 13.02 15.90
CA LYS A 151 -1.23 13.56 15.90
C LYS A 151 -1.32 14.85 16.71
N GLN A 152 -0.78 14.86 17.94
CA GLN A 152 -0.72 16.05 18.80
C GLN A 152 0.02 17.21 18.12
N LYS A 153 1.12 16.93 17.42
CA LYS A 153 1.91 17.91 16.67
C LYS A 153 1.31 18.29 15.32
N LYS A 154 0.15 17.73 14.97
CA LYS A 154 -0.57 17.92 13.70
C LYS A 154 0.31 17.64 12.48
N LYS A 155 1.19 16.64 12.61
CA LYS A 155 2.04 16.14 11.52
C LYS A 155 1.29 15.10 10.71
N MET A 156 1.73 14.87 9.49
CA MET A 156 1.04 13.93 8.60
C MET A 156 1.30 12.49 9.05
N ILE A 157 0.23 11.73 9.16
CA ILE A 157 0.25 10.30 9.46
C ILE A 157 -0.39 9.58 8.28
N ILE A 158 0.29 8.58 7.74
CA ILE A 158 -0.27 7.66 6.74
C ILE A 158 -0.08 6.25 7.29
N ALA A 159 -1.13 5.46 7.26
CA ALA A 159 -1.08 4.02 7.50
C ALA A 159 -1.89 3.33 6.42
N GLU A 160 -1.57 2.09 6.12
CA GLU A 160 -2.33 1.32 5.13
C GLU A 160 -2.63 -0.10 5.57
N PHE A 161 -3.17 -0.86 4.64
CA PHE A 161 -3.45 -2.27 4.78
C PHE A 161 -2.36 -3.00 5.55
N ASN A 162 -2.78 -3.96 6.38
CA ASN A 162 -1.88 -4.80 7.18
C ASN A 162 -1.09 -4.05 8.28
N SER A 163 -1.50 -2.82 8.63
CA SER A 163 -0.88 -2.08 9.74
C SER A 163 -1.45 -2.43 11.13
N ILE A 164 -2.66 -2.98 11.21
CA ILE A 164 -3.35 -3.23 12.50
C ILE A 164 -3.96 -4.64 12.62
N ALA A 165 -3.81 -5.47 11.58
CA ALA A 165 -4.18 -6.87 11.59
C ALA A 165 -3.16 -7.71 12.38
N TYR A 166 -3.42 -9.01 12.54
CA TYR A 166 -2.43 -9.94 13.12
C TYR A 166 -1.07 -9.76 12.43
N PRO A 167 0.05 -9.66 13.19
CA PRO A 167 0.21 -10.01 14.60
C PRO A 167 0.04 -8.85 15.60
N THR A 168 -0.49 -7.70 15.17
CA THR A 168 -0.85 -6.60 16.08
C THR A 168 -1.84 -7.08 17.14
N THR A 169 -1.53 -6.81 18.41
CA THR A 169 -2.37 -7.23 19.53
C THR A 169 -3.73 -6.52 19.48
N SER A 170 -4.77 -7.17 20.02
CA SER A 170 -6.11 -6.57 20.05
C SER A 170 -6.14 -5.23 20.83
N ALA A 171 -5.30 -5.07 21.86
CA ALA A 171 -5.20 -3.83 22.62
C ALA A 171 -4.66 -2.68 21.75
N VAL A 172 -3.55 -2.91 21.05
CA VAL A 172 -2.94 -1.90 20.16
C VAL A 172 -3.87 -1.57 18.99
N ARG A 173 -4.51 -2.59 18.39
CA ARG A 173 -5.50 -2.38 17.32
C ARG A 173 -6.65 -1.49 17.79
N LYS A 174 -7.27 -1.80 18.94
CA LYS A 174 -8.37 -1.00 19.48
C LYS A 174 -7.93 0.43 19.80
N ASP A 175 -6.70 0.61 20.30
CA ASP A 175 -6.13 1.94 20.54
C ASP A 175 -5.96 2.73 19.24
N PHE A 176 -5.47 2.10 18.16
CA PHE A 176 -5.40 2.70 16.83
C PHE A 176 -6.79 3.12 16.32
N GLU A 177 -7.73 2.17 16.34
CA GLU A 177 -9.11 2.35 15.88
C GLU A 177 -9.80 3.51 16.60
N GLN A 178 -9.70 3.55 17.93
CA GLN A 178 -10.23 4.64 18.75
C GLN A 178 -9.51 5.97 18.49
N THR A 179 -8.19 5.95 18.37
CA THR A 179 -7.38 7.16 18.14
C THR A 179 -7.73 7.83 16.81
N PHE A 180 -8.02 7.05 15.77
CA PHE A 180 -8.25 7.56 14.41
C PHE A 180 -9.71 7.53 13.95
N GLY A 181 -10.62 6.94 14.75
CA GLY A 181 -12.05 6.87 14.45
C GLY A 181 -12.36 5.99 13.25
N ILE A 182 -11.65 4.87 13.11
CA ILE A 182 -11.88 3.85 12.08
C ILE A 182 -11.88 2.46 12.73
N GLU A 183 -12.47 1.47 12.08
CA GLU A 183 -12.55 0.10 12.62
C GLU A 183 -12.33 -0.91 11.49
N TRP A 184 -11.50 -1.93 11.73
CA TRP A 184 -11.35 -3.05 10.81
C TRP A 184 -12.45 -4.08 11.07
N SER A 185 -13.17 -4.48 10.02
CA SER A 185 -14.24 -5.48 10.16
C SER A 185 -13.75 -6.91 10.40
N GLY A 186 -12.43 -7.13 10.46
CA GLY A 186 -11.81 -8.45 10.50
C GLY A 186 -11.67 -9.12 9.13
N TRP A 187 -12.25 -8.53 8.06
CA TRP A 187 -12.19 -9.07 6.70
C TRP A 187 -11.09 -8.41 5.87
N ILE A 188 -10.38 -9.24 5.11
CA ILE A 188 -9.56 -8.84 3.96
C ILE A 188 -10.08 -9.52 2.70
N ALA A 189 -9.77 -8.96 1.54
CA ALA A 189 -10.08 -9.58 0.27
C ALA A 189 -8.94 -9.42 -0.74
N ARG A 190 -8.92 -10.28 -1.76
CA ARG A 190 -8.02 -10.17 -2.91
C ARG A 190 -8.65 -10.81 -4.14
N HIS A 191 -8.41 -10.21 -5.30
CA HIS A 191 -8.77 -10.81 -6.58
C HIS A 191 -7.77 -11.91 -6.95
N ILE A 192 -8.29 -13.03 -7.45
CA ILE A 192 -7.54 -14.17 -7.93
C ILE A 192 -7.93 -14.41 -9.39
N ALA A 193 -6.94 -14.37 -10.29
CA ALA A 193 -7.17 -14.48 -11.74
C ALA A 193 -7.75 -15.85 -12.16
N SER A 194 -7.53 -16.90 -11.38
CA SER A 194 -8.15 -18.21 -11.58
C SER A 194 -8.32 -18.94 -10.27
N LEU A 195 -9.54 -19.32 -9.89
CA LEU A 195 -9.78 -20.13 -8.69
C LEU A 195 -9.49 -21.63 -8.91
N ASP A 196 -8.90 -22.02 -10.05
CA ASP A 196 -8.48 -23.40 -10.31
C ASP A 196 -7.25 -23.78 -9.47
N THR A 197 -7.34 -24.92 -8.78
CA THR A 197 -6.29 -25.43 -7.89
C THR A 197 -5.10 -26.08 -8.60
N ILE A 198 -5.21 -26.42 -9.89
CA ILE A 198 -4.16 -27.17 -10.60
C ILE A 198 -3.00 -26.26 -11.01
N ASN A 199 -3.28 -25.01 -11.41
CA ASN A 199 -2.30 -24.12 -12.05
C ASN A 199 -2.30 -22.70 -11.48
N ASN A 200 -2.51 -22.52 -10.17
CA ASN A 200 -2.50 -21.18 -9.57
C ASN A 200 -1.61 -21.04 -8.32
N PRO A 201 -0.44 -20.37 -8.42
CA PRO A 201 0.39 -20.07 -7.27
C PRO A 201 -0.19 -18.98 -6.36
N ASP A 202 -1.06 -18.10 -6.85
CA ASP A 202 -1.67 -17.01 -6.07
C ASP A 202 -2.82 -17.47 -5.16
N LEU A 203 -3.35 -18.68 -5.36
CA LEU A 203 -4.42 -19.25 -4.53
C LEU A 203 -3.81 -20.00 -3.32
N PRO A 204 -3.95 -19.49 -2.09
CA PRO A 204 -3.32 -20.14 -0.94
C PRO A 204 -3.95 -21.51 -0.66
N LYS A 205 -3.12 -22.55 -0.52
CA LYS A 205 -3.59 -23.93 -0.27
C LYS A 205 -4.50 -24.03 0.95
N TRP A 206 -4.22 -23.26 2.00
CA TRP A 206 -5.02 -23.26 3.21
C TRP A 206 -6.45 -22.74 2.98
N VAL A 207 -6.66 -21.77 2.07
CA VAL A 207 -8.00 -21.28 1.71
C VAL A 207 -8.84 -22.41 1.11
N VAL A 208 -8.22 -23.19 0.21
CA VAL A 208 -8.85 -24.36 -0.42
C VAL A 208 -9.21 -25.41 0.63
N ARG A 209 -8.29 -25.72 1.54
CA ARG A 209 -8.53 -26.69 2.62
C ARG A 209 -9.68 -26.23 3.53
N THR A 210 -9.66 -24.98 3.98
CA THR A 210 -10.71 -24.41 4.84
C THR A 210 -12.07 -24.40 4.16
N HIS A 211 -12.13 -24.06 2.86
CA HIS A 211 -13.38 -24.10 2.11
C HIS A 211 -13.92 -25.53 1.99
N LYS A 212 -13.07 -26.49 1.60
CA LYS A 212 -13.45 -27.90 1.45
C LYS A 212 -13.98 -28.50 2.75
N GLN A 213 -13.37 -28.19 3.89
CA GLN A 213 -13.84 -28.66 5.21
C GLN A 213 -15.28 -28.22 5.51
N LYS A 214 -15.68 -27.03 5.06
CA LYS A 214 -17.03 -26.48 5.28
C LYS A 214 -18.05 -26.88 4.20
N ASN A 215 -17.60 -27.45 3.08
CA ASN A 215 -18.42 -27.73 1.90
C ASN A 215 -18.27 -29.18 1.41
N ASN A 216 -18.26 -30.14 2.34
CA ASN A 216 -18.25 -31.58 2.03
C ASN A 216 -17.10 -32.04 1.11
N GLY A 217 -15.93 -31.40 1.23
CA GLY A 217 -14.76 -31.72 0.40
C GLY A 217 -14.77 -31.10 -1.00
N ILE A 218 -15.81 -30.34 -1.36
CA ILE A 218 -16.01 -29.84 -2.72
C ILE A 218 -15.28 -28.50 -2.91
N TRP A 219 -14.54 -28.41 -4.01
CA TRP A 219 -14.05 -27.16 -4.58
C TRP A 219 -14.44 -27.14 -6.05
N ASP A 220 -15.47 -26.37 -6.37
CA ASP A 220 -15.99 -26.23 -7.71
C ASP A 220 -15.89 -24.76 -8.13
N PHE A 221 -14.65 -24.27 -8.22
CA PHE A 221 -14.32 -22.96 -8.75
C PHE A 221 -13.15 -23.10 -9.73
N LYS A 222 -13.23 -22.38 -10.84
CA LYS A 222 -12.24 -22.40 -11.93
C LYS A 222 -11.94 -21.00 -12.47
N ASN A 223 -12.95 -20.12 -12.49
CA ASN A 223 -12.84 -18.79 -13.08
C ASN A 223 -12.15 -17.81 -12.14
N ALA A 224 -11.91 -16.59 -12.63
CA ALA A 224 -11.48 -15.49 -11.79
C ALA A 224 -12.49 -15.20 -10.68
N GLY A 225 -12.04 -14.61 -9.58
CA GLY A 225 -12.95 -14.28 -8.49
C GLY A 225 -12.30 -13.53 -7.33
N LEU A 226 -13.09 -13.33 -6.29
CA LEU A 226 -12.68 -12.70 -5.05
C LEU A 226 -12.68 -13.70 -3.90
N ILE A 227 -11.56 -13.75 -3.19
CA ILE A 227 -11.47 -14.43 -1.90
C ILE A 227 -11.61 -13.40 -0.80
N PHE A 228 -12.46 -13.68 0.17
CA PHE A 228 -12.55 -12.94 1.42
C PHE A 228 -12.08 -13.85 2.55
N VAL A 229 -11.26 -13.31 3.43
CA VAL A 229 -10.70 -14.01 4.59
C VAL A 229 -10.99 -13.18 5.82
N HIS A 230 -11.63 -13.80 6.81
CA HIS A 230 -11.84 -13.19 8.12
C HIS A 230 -10.73 -13.62 9.09
N GLU A 231 -10.41 -12.77 10.06
CA GLU A 231 -9.43 -13.08 11.10
C GLU A 231 -9.79 -14.35 11.92
N SER A 232 -11.07 -14.71 12.01
CA SER A 232 -11.51 -15.96 12.64
C SER A 232 -11.21 -17.22 11.82
N GLY A 233 -10.67 -17.08 10.60
CA GLY A 233 -10.47 -18.18 9.66
C GLY A 233 -11.69 -18.51 8.79
N ASP A 234 -12.73 -17.68 8.82
CA ASP A 234 -13.83 -17.77 7.86
C ASP A 234 -13.38 -17.35 6.45
N VAL A 235 -13.91 -18.02 5.44
CA VAL A 235 -13.57 -17.80 4.03
C VAL A 235 -14.87 -17.67 3.24
N VAL A 236 -14.94 -16.66 2.37
CA VAL A 236 -16.02 -16.50 1.38
C VAL A 236 -15.40 -16.41 -0.01
N ILE A 237 -15.97 -17.13 -0.96
CA ILE A 237 -15.51 -17.17 -2.34
C ILE A 237 -16.64 -16.72 -3.25
N LEU A 238 -16.34 -15.71 -4.06
CA LEU A 238 -17.21 -15.21 -5.12
C LEU A 238 -16.52 -15.43 -6.47
N GLU A 239 -17.14 -16.24 -7.33
CA GLU A 239 -16.60 -16.55 -8.67
C GLU A 239 -17.29 -15.72 -9.75
N GLU A 240 -16.54 -15.32 -10.78
CA GLU A 240 -17.06 -14.64 -11.96
C GLU A 240 -18.08 -15.48 -12.74
N GLY A 241 -19.17 -14.85 -13.14
CA GLY A 241 -20.31 -15.49 -13.80
C GLY A 241 -21.26 -16.21 -12.83
N ARG A 242 -20.76 -16.68 -11.68
CA ARG A 242 -21.57 -17.32 -10.63
C ARG A 242 -22.10 -16.31 -9.62
N ASP A 243 -21.21 -15.49 -9.06
CA ASP A 243 -21.47 -14.57 -7.96
C ASP A 243 -21.12 -13.11 -8.30
N LEU A 244 -20.21 -12.91 -9.25
CA LEU A 244 -19.71 -11.60 -9.67
C LEU A 244 -20.10 -11.30 -11.12
N ASN A 245 -20.53 -10.06 -11.35
CA ASN A 245 -20.62 -9.45 -12.68
C ASN A 245 -19.25 -8.96 -13.15
N GLU A 246 -18.37 -8.56 -12.21
CA GLU A 246 -17.00 -8.16 -12.46
C GLU A 246 -16.10 -8.74 -11.36
N SER A 247 -15.07 -9.49 -11.76
CA SER A 247 -14.16 -10.18 -10.83
C SER A 247 -13.20 -9.24 -10.09
N VAL A 248 -12.83 -8.11 -10.69
CA VAL A 248 -11.82 -7.20 -10.16
C VAL A 248 -12.47 -6.02 -9.44
N PRO A 249 -12.13 -5.75 -8.15
CA PRO A 249 -12.62 -4.58 -7.43
C PRO A 249 -12.24 -3.29 -8.15
N LYS A 250 -13.12 -2.30 -8.05
CA LYS A 250 -12.88 -0.95 -8.57
C LYS A 250 -12.90 0.05 -7.43
N ILE A 251 -11.92 0.93 -7.42
CA ILE A 251 -11.89 2.15 -6.61
C ILE A 251 -12.69 3.21 -7.35
N TYR A 252 -13.60 3.87 -6.65
CA TYR A 252 -14.36 5.01 -7.15
C TYR A 252 -14.04 6.24 -6.30
N THR A 253 -13.66 7.33 -6.95
CA THR A 253 -13.26 8.59 -6.29
C THR A 253 -14.30 9.67 -6.55
N GLU A 254 -14.71 10.39 -5.50
CA GLU A 254 -15.64 11.52 -5.65
C GLU A 254 -15.01 12.67 -6.45
N LYS A 255 -15.82 13.40 -7.24
CA LYS A 255 -15.34 14.42 -8.18
C LYS A 255 -14.42 15.47 -7.54
N ARG A 256 -14.78 15.98 -6.36
CA ARG A 256 -13.96 16.95 -5.59
C ARG A 256 -12.53 16.45 -5.31
N TYR A 257 -12.35 15.15 -5.15
CA TYR A 257 -11.05 14.55 -4.84
C TYR A 257 -10.28 14.14 -6.09
N GLN A 258 -10.97 13.82 -7.19
CA GLN A 258 -10.33 13.61 -8.49
C GLN A 258 -9.49 14.82 -8.87
N ASP A 259 -10.07 16.02 -8.77
CA ASP A 259 -9.40 17.26 -9.12
C ASP A 259 -8.30 17.62 -8.10
N GLN A 260 -8.53 17.36 -6.80
CA GLN A 260 -7.54 17.61 -5.75
C GLN A 260 -6.27 16.76 -5.90
N TYR A 261 -6.43 15.47 -6.22
CA TYR A 261 -5.32 14.50 -6.25
C TYR A 261 -4.87 14.13 -7.67
N ASN A 262 -5.53 14.65 -8.70
CA ASN A 262 -5.32 14.28 -10.11
C ASN A 262 -5.43 12.76 -10.33
N VAL A 263 -6.47 12.14 -9.77
CA VAL A 263 -6.76 10.71 -9.88
C VAL A 263 -8.03 10.49 -10.73
N PRO A 264 -8.14 9.35 -11.44
CA PRO A 264 -9.31 9.05 -12.25
C PRO A 264 -10.58 8.87 -11.41
N PRO A 265 -11.79 9.01 -12.01
CA PRO A 265 -13.05 8.75 -11.34
C PRO A 265 -13.20 7.30 -10.88
N SER A 266 -12.60 6.36 -11.62
CA SER A 266 -12.58 4.95 -11.25
C SER A 266 -11.31 4.26 -11.75
N LEU A 267 -10.79 3.31 -10.97
CA LEU A 267 -9.69 2.44 -11.39
C LEU A 267 -9.84 1.04 -10.80
N ILE A 268 -9.48 0.01 -11.56
CA ILE A 268 -9.40 -1.35 -11.04
C ILE A 268 -8.28 -1.47 -9.99
N TYR A 269 -8.50 -2.31 -8.98
CA TYR A 269 -7.51 -2.64 -7.97
C TYR A 269 -7.59 -4.14 -7.63
N PRO A 270 -6.69 -4.97 -8.19
CA PRO A 270 -6.75 -6.42 -8.07
C PRO A 270 -6.09 -6.98 -6.81
N TYR A 271 -5.51 -6.14 -5.95
CA TYR A 271 -4.63 -6.59 -4.88
C TYR A 271 -5.32 -6.59 -3.51
N TRP A 272 -4.53 -6.80 -2.44
CA TRP A 272 -5.06 -6.95 -1.09
C TRP A 272 -5.78 -5.69 -0.60
N ILE A 273 -7.00 -5.88 -0.11
CA ILE A 273 -7.83 -4.85 0.52
C ILE A 273 -8.24 -5.32 1.91
N ASP A 274 -8.33 -4.40 2.85
CA ASP A 274 -9.01 -4.61 4.13
C ASP A 274 -10.33 -3.85 4.14
N ILE A 275 -11.31 -4.45 4.81
CA ILE A 275 -12.65 -3.91 4.85
C ILE A 275 -12.77 -3.07 6.12
N MET A 276 -12.51 -1.77 5.95
CA MET A 276 -12.56 -0.77 7.00
C MET A 276 -13.94 -0.12 7.11
N VAL A 277 -14.24 0.39 8.30
CA VAL A 277 -15.44 1.16 8.59
C VAL A 277 -15.01 2.51 9.13
N ASN A 278 -15.54 3.60 8.58
CA ASN A 278 -15.38 4.92 9.20
C ASN A 278 -16.34 5.05 10.39
N LYS A 279 -15.81 5.39 11.57
CA LYS A 279 -16.59 5.54 12.81
C LYS A 279 -16.69 6.99 13.27
N ASN A 280 -16.18 7.94 12.48
CA ASN A 280 -16.16 9.35 12.84
C ASN A 280 -16.53 10.22 11.64
N ASP A 281 -17.62 10.98 11.76
CA ASP A 281 -18.14 11.83 10.66
C ASP A 281 -17.23 12.99 10.30
N SER A 282 -16.28 13.34 11.17
CA SER A 282 -15.25 14.33 10.85
C SER A 282 -14.09 13.73 10.04
N ASN A 283 -14.08 12.41 9.81
CA ASN A 283 -13.26 11.79 8.76
C ASN A 283 -14.01 11.82 7.43
N GLU A 284 -13.26 11.97 6.34
CA GLU A 284 -13.77 11.99 4.98
C GLU A 284 -13.38 10.71 4.25
N VAL A 285 -14.32 10.11 3.54
CA VAL A 285 -14.04 8.98 2.65
C VAL A 285 -13.73 9.54 1.27
N ILE A 286 -12.48 9.42 0.83
CA ILE A 286 -11.99 10.01 -0.43
C ILE A 286 -12.42 9.15 -1.62
N SER A 287 -12.27 7.85 -1.47
CA SER A 287 -12.61 6.85 -2.46
C SER A 287 -13.21 5.63 -1.78
N ARG A 288 -13.98 4.85 -2.54
CA ARG A 288 -14.65 3.62 -2.08
C ARG A 288 -14.36 2.47 -3.02
N TYR A 289 -14.23 1.27 -2.47
CA TYR A 289 -14.37 0.05 -3.27
C TYR A 289 -15.85 -0.24 -3.51
N ILE A 290 -16.15 -0.75 -4.70
CA ILE A 290 -17.45 -1.35 -5.00
C ILE A 290 -17.21 -2.75 -5.54
N ILE A 291 -17.76 -3.76 -4.85
CA ILE A 291 -17.69 -5.14 -5.28
C ILE A 291 -18.81 -5.40 -6.29
N GLY A 292 -18.47 -5.79 -7.52
CA GLY A 292 -19.42 -6.01 -8.61
C GLY A 292 -20.22 -7.30 -8.49
N THR A 293 -21.01 -7.48 -7.43
CA THR A 293 -21.81 -8.70 -7.20
C THR A 293 -23.10 -8.77 -8.01
N ASN A 294 -23.52 -9.98 -8.38
CA ASN A 294 -24.89 -10.32 -8.76
C ASN A 294 -25.72 -10.71 -7.53
N ARG A 295 -26.97 -11.14 -7.71
CA ARG A 295 -27.87 -11.52 -6.59
C ARG A 295 -27.33 -12.66 -5.72
N SER A 296 -26.64 -13.64 -6.31
CA SER A 296 -26.01 -14.75 -5.57
C SER A 296 -24.87 -14.23 -4.70
N GLY A 297 -23.96 -13.44 -5.29
CA GLY A 297 -22.84 -12.87 -4.55
C GLY A 297 -23.29 -11.91 -3.45
N GLU A 298 -24.30 -11.09 -3.71
CA GLU A 298 -24.87 -10.18 -2.72
C GLU A 298 -25.44 -10.93 -1.51
N LYS A 299 -26.15 -12.04 -1.73
CA LYS A 299 -26.62 -12.89 -0.63
C LYS A 299 -25.47 -13.42 0.22
N LYS A 300 -24.40 -13.94 -0.42
CA LYS A 300 -23.20 -14.43 0.29
C LYS A 300 -22.54 -13.34 1.14
N LEU A 301 -22.44 -12.11 0.63
CA LEU A 301 -21.89 -10.98 1.36
C LEU A 301 -22.77 -10.59 2.56
N ILE A 302 -24.10 -10.50 2.36
CA ILE A 302 -25.06 -10.17 3.43
C ILE A 302 -25.02 -11.21 4.56
N ASP A 303 -25.01 -12.50 4.22
CA ASP A 303 -24.96 -13.61 5.18
C ASP A 303 -23.72 -13.52 6.09
N LYS A 304 -22.64 -12.91 5.60
CA LYS A 304 -21.37 -12.71 6.31
C LYS A 304 -21.15 -11.29 6.80
N ARG A 305 -22.14 -10.40 6.65
CA ARG A 305 -22.10 -8.98 7.02
C ARG A 305 -20.94 -8.23 6.36
N ILE A 306 -20.55 -8.64 5.17
CA ILE A 306 -19.52 -7.98 4.38
C ILE A 306 -20.19 -6.88 3.56
N PRO A 307 -19.82 -5.59 3.72
CA PRO A 307 -20.38 -4.53 2.92
C PRO A 307 -19.95 -4.66 1.45
N LYS A 308 -20.88 -4.39 0.53
CA LYS A 308 -20.58 -4.31 -0.91
C LYS A 308 -19.79 -3.05 -1.28
N VAL A 309 -19.99 -1.99 -0.51
CA VAL A 309 -19.35 -0.68 -0.69
C VAL A 309 -18.71 -0.28 0.63
N PHE A 310 -17.40 -0.03 0.60
CA PHE A 310 -16.62 0.34 1.77
C PHE A 310 -15.48 1.28 1.39
N PRO A 311 -14.89 2.01 2.34
CA PRO A 311 -13.80 2.93 2.07
C PRO A 311 -12.61 2.26 1.36
N SER A 312 -12.02 2.98 0.41
CA SER A 312 -10.70 2.69 -0.16
C SER A 312 -9.66 3.63 0.45
N ILE A 313 -10.05 4.88 0.76
CA ILE A 313 -9.21 5.83 1.48
C ILE A 313 -10.09 6.59 2.48
N ILE A 314 -9.64 6.61 3.74
CA ILE A 314 -10.20 7.44 4.80
C ILE A 314 -9.18 8.55 5.10
N ARG A 315 -9.65 9.80 5.17
CA ARG A 315 -8.82 10.98 5.41
C ARG A 315 -9.35 11.73 6.63
N ARG A 316 -8.44 12.30 7.41
CA ARG A 316 -8.75 13.40 8.35
C ARG A 316 -8.02 14.66 7.93
N THR A 317 -8.77 15.75 7.84
CA THR A 317 -8.22 17.10 7.77
C THR A 317 -8.87 17.97 8.84
N GLY A 318 -8.11 18.91 9.41
CA GLY A 318 -8.60 19.85 10.42
C GLY A 318 -7.74 19.84 11.69
N ASP A 319 -8.24 19.18 12.73
CA ASP A 319 -7.59 19.04 14.03
C ASP A 319 -6.22 18.31 13.95
N TYR A 320 -6.13 17.28 13.10
CA TYR A 320 -4.87 16.62 12.71
C TYR A 320 -4.92 16.17 11.24
N LYS A 321 -3.81 15.62 10.74
CA LYS A 321 -3.67 15.17 9.35
C LYS A 321 -3.42 13.66 9.32
N PHE A 322 -4.34 12.91 8.74
CA PHE A 322 -4.27 11.46 8.69
C PHE A 322 -4.83 10.90 7.39
N TYR A 323 -4.22 9.84 6.88
CA TYR A 323 -4.77 8.98 5.85
C TYR A 323 -4.68 7.52 6.28
N TYR A 324 -5.75 6.78 6.04
CA TYR A 324 -5.74 5.33 6.03
C TYR A 324 -6.04 4.84 4.60
N PHE A 325 -5.10 4.13 4.00
CA PHE A 325 -5.32 3.46 2.70
C PHE A 325 -5.79 2.03 2.94
N CYS A 326 -7.02 1.72 2.53
CA CYS A 326 -7.66 0.42 2.76
C CYS A 326 -7.21 -0.62 1.72
N GLY A 327 -5.91 -0.65 1.42
CA GLY A 327 -5.30 -1.54 0.45
C GLY A 327 -3.79 -1.44 0.52
N ASP A 328 -3.10 -2.48 0.06
CA ASP A 328 -1.63 -2.55 0.01
C ASP A 328 -1.15 -1.67 -1.16
N TYR A 329 -1.13 -0.36 -0.92
CA TYR A 329 -0.98 0.67 -1.95
C TYR A 329 0.48 1.01 -2.22
N ALA A 330 1.38 0.84 -1.23
CA ALA A 330 2.81 1.04 -1.42
C ALA A 330 3.49 -0.14 -2.15
N ASP A 331 2.94 -1.36 -2.08
CA ASP A 331 3.46 -2.53 -2.79
C ASP A 331 3.05 -2.51 -4.27
N ASN A 332 3.85 -1.86 -5.11
CA ASN A 332 3.76 -1.97 -6.56
C ASN A 332 5.10 -2.39 -7.16
N PRO A 333 5.09 -3.17 -8.26
CA PRO A 333 6.30 -3.68 -8.91
C PRO A 333 7.04 -2.61 -9.75
N THR A 334 7.26 -1.42 -9.18
CA THR A 334 7.85 -0.27 -9.86
C THR A 334 9.35 -0.43 -10.10
N LYS A 335 9.82 0.05 -11.25
CA LYS A 335 11.23 -0.01 -11.64
C LYS A 335 11.92 1.32 -11.35
N PHE A 336 12.91 1.31 -10.45
CA PHE A 336 13.68 2.49 -10.04
C PHE A 336 14.44 3.18 -11.18
N ARG A 337 14.78 2.44 -12.26
CA ARG A 337 15.46 3.03 -13.44
C ARG A 337 14.72 4.21 -14.06
N PHE A 338 13.41 4.31 -13.85
CA PHE A 338 12.57 5.39 -14.37
C PHE A 338 12.32 6.51 -13.36
N ALA A 339 12.65 6.33 -12.07
CA ALA A 339 12.41 7.34 -11.04
C ALA A 339 13.16 8.65 -11.36
N LYS A 340 14.40 8.56 -11.85
CA LYS A 340 15.26 9.72 -12.12
C LYS A 340 15.07 10.35 -13.50
N LEU A 341 13.88 10.20 -14.10
CA LEU A 341 13.53 10.77 -15.40
C LEU A 341 12.41 11.81 -15.23
N ASN A 342 12.75 13.10 -15.37
CA ASN A 342 11.74 14.15 -15.29
C ASN A 342 10.75 14.06 -16.46
N GLY A 343 9.45 14.26 -16.19
CA GLY A 343 8.40 14.18 -17.20
C GLY A 343 7.96 12.78 -17.61
N ILE A 344 8.50 11.71 -16.99
CA ILE A 344 8.10 10.31 -17.29
C ILE A 344 6.62 10.05 -17.07
N ASN A 345 5.98 10.82 -16.19
CA ASN A 345 4.53 10.74 -15.93
C ASN A 345 3.69 11.01 -17.19
N ASN A 346 4.20 11.81 -18.15
CA ASN A 346 3.53 12.06 -19.43
C ASN A 346 3.58 10.84 -20.37
N LEU A 347 4.47 9.88 -20.08
CA LEU A 347 4.65 8.63 -20.83
C LEU A 347 4.19 7.41 -20.01
N LYS A 348 3.39 7.62 -18.96
CA LYS A 348 2.92 6.54 -18.07
C LYS A 348 2.22 5.39 -18.79
N PHE A 349 1.58 5.66 -19.93
CA PHE A 349 0.94 4.65 -20.77
C PHE A 349 1.91 3.57 -21.31
N LEU A 350 3.22 3.85 -21.33
CA LEU A 350 4.26 2.87 -21.69
C LEU A 350 4.71 2.00 -20.51
N MET A 351 4.29 2.34 -19.29
CA MET A 351 4.81 1.75 -18.05
C MET A 351 3.91 0.67 -17.47
N TYR A 352 2.74 0.43 -18.07
CA TYR A 352 1.79 -0.61 -17.66
C TYR A 352 1.03 -1.17 -18.86
N ASN A 353 0.50 -2.38 -18.73
CA ASN A 353 -0.41 -2.98 -19.69
C ASN A 353 -1.86 -2.64 -19.31
N ALA A 354 -2.52 -1.81 -20.12
CA ALA A 354 -3.90 -1.39 -19.85
C ALA A 354 -4.94 -2.51 -19.97
N VAL A 355 -4.61 -3.60 -20.67
CA VAL A 355 -5.49 -4.75 -20.91
C VAL A 355 -5.37 -5.79 -19.79
N ASP A 356 -4.19 -5.92 -19.20
CA ASP A 356 -3.97 -6.85 -18.10
C ASP A 356 -4.54 -6.28 -16.79
N VAL A 357 -5.63 -6.89 -16.34
CA VAL A 357 -6.33 -6.47 -15.10
C VAL A 357 -5.57 -6.80 -13.83
N THR A 358 -4.50 -7.61 -13.91
CA THR A 358 -3.63 -7.95 -12.79
C THR A 358 -2.41 -7.03 -12.68
N ASP A 359 -2.15 -6.19 -13.69
CA ASP A 359 -1.00 -5.30 -13.70
C ASP A 359 -1.15 -4.14 -12.71
N ARG A 360 -0.53 -4.31 -11.54
CA ARG A 360 -0.48 -3.30 -10.48
C ARG A 360 0.23 -2.01 -10.88
N ASN A 361 1.07 -1.99 -11.93
CA ASN A 361 1.71 -0.74 -12.37
C ASN A 361 0.67 0.30 -12.81
N ARG A 362 -0.46 -0.13 -13.38
CA ARG A 362 -1.53 0.80 -13.74
C ARG A 362 -2.05 1.56 -12.52
N PHE A 363 -2.26 0.86 -11.40
CA PHE A 363 -2.66 1.47 -10.13
C PHE A 363 -1.61 2.46 -9.64
N PHE A 364 -0.33 2.08 -9.67
CA PHE A 364 0.77 2.97 -9.29
C PHE A 364 0.73 4.28 -10.08
N TRP A 365 0.75 4.21 -11.41
CA TRP A 365 0.91 5.39 -12.28
C TRP A 365 -0.34 6.27 -12.37
N GLU A 366 -1.53 5.67 -12.38
CA GLU A 366 -2.79 6.40 -12.59
C GLU A 366 -3.40 6.91 -11.28
N PHE A 367 -3.09 6.28 -10.14
CA PHE A 367 -3.76 6.57 -8.87
C PHE A 367 -2.78 6.90 -7.74
N TYR A 368 -1.90 5.97 -7.39
CA TYR A 368 -1.04 6.12 -6.21
C TYR A 368 -0.02 7.26 -6.36
N LEU A 369 0.68 7.32 -7.49
CA LEU A 369 1.69 8.34 -7.78
C LEU A 369 1.14 9.78 -7.68
N PRO A 370 0.12 10.19 -8.45
CA PRO A 370 -0.38 11.57 -8.39
C PRO A 370 -0.98 11.94 -7.01
N MET A 371 -1.59 10.96 -6.32
CA MET A 371 -2.09 11.14 -4.97
C MET A 371 -0.96 11.41 -3.97
N MET A 372 0.06 10.55 -3.94
CA MET A 372 1.19 10.69 -3.04
C MET A 372 2.05 11.92 -3.37
N GLN A 373 2.21 12.29 -4.64
CA GLN A 373 2.82 13.56 -5.04
C GLN A 373 2.10 14.75 -4.41
N SER A 374 0.76 14.73 -4.42
CA SER A 374 -0.05 15.79 -3.80
C SER A 374 0.12 15.81 -2.28
N ILE A 375 0.07 14.64 -1.63
CA ILE A 375 0.25 14.52 -0.16
C ILE A 375 1.65 15.01 0.26
N PHE A 376 2.72 14.55 -0.39
CA PHE A 376 4.10 14.95 -0.08
C PHE A 376 4.32 16.44 -0.33
N ARG A 377 3.79 16.98 -1.43
CA ARG A 377 3.86 18.42 -1.73
C ARG A 377 3.19 19.24 -0.62
N ASP A 378 2.01 18.82 -0.16
CA ASP A 378 1.30 19.52 0.92
C ASP A 378 2.08 19.49 2.24
N VAL A 379 2.71 18.36 2.57
CA VAL A 379 3.59 18.25 3.74
C VAL A 379 4.81 19.15 3.61
N TYR A 380 5.51 19.10 2.47
CA TYR A 380 6.69 19.91 2.19
C TYR A 380 6.41 21.42 2.26
N LEU A 381 5.30 21.88 1.67
CA LEU A 381 4.90 23.28 1.74
C LEU A 381 4.52 23.71 3.16
N THR A 382 3.89 22.82 3.94
CA THR A 382 3.54 23.11 5.33
C THR A 382 4.78 23.16 6.23
N SER A 383 5.73 22.23 6.06
CA SER A 383 6.95 22.17 6.88
C SER A 383 7.90 23.34 6.59
N SER A 384 8.03 23.72 5.32
CA SER A 384 8.89 24.84 4.89
C SER A 384 8.41 26.19 5.46
N ARG A 385 7.10 26.36 5.64
CA ARG A 385 6.51 27.56 6.27
C ARG A 385 6.74 27.65 7.78
N ARG A 386 6.99 26.53 8.46
CA ARG A 386 7.29 26.52 9.91
C ARG A 386 8.76 26.83 10.23
N LEU A 387 9.64 26.75 9.22
CA LEU A 387 11.07 27.02 9.34
C LEU A 387 11.43 28.47 8.95
N ARG A 388 10.49 29.21 8.36
CA ARG A 388 10.55 30.65 8.14
C ARG A 388 9.74 31.33 9.23
#